data_AF-A0A850M502-F1
#
_entry.id   AF-A0A850M502-F1
#
_cell.length_a   1.000
_cell.length_b   1.000
_cell.length_c   1.000
_cell.angle_alpha   90.00
_cell.angle_beta   90.00
_cell.angle_gamma   90.00
#
_symmetry.space_group_name_H-M   'P 1'
#
loop_
_entity.id
_entity.type
_entity.pdbx_description
1 polymer ?
#
loop_
_entity_poly.entity_id
_entity_poly.type
_entity_poly.pdbx_seq_one_letter_code
_entity_poly.pdbx_strand_id
1 'polypeptide(L)'
;MSDVRKLFKESLSTFIFQILLVCLAFIVNVFISRILGPEGKGEYDVIITFTFILRMLSLLGLDIAAAHFLGSKILDRQTVTYNIFFIGIISTLIFTLSSLFFWSFVPLKYSLENYLFISTVPLSGLTLLSGFILLGSDKVLNYNVLESGKNFFYLIFLSLIFLLMGLNYVKISFCYLSSIFFTFILGLLFLYRYRLVDFKDNKFSFEYIKKLLNFGKYPYISGFLSFLVYRVDVFIVYNFLGASATGIYGIAVVFVELMKYISKSMQLVVIAKIPTYKNLEGSRNIVLIMKFIFLILLFTGIVFIKFGKPLIVFMFSEKFLDSSLLIIYLVPGIIFLGLSQVMSGYLIARGLVKIFILSNLCALLLNVLLDIIYIPIYELTAASISTSIAYFASFIIILTYFLRKEKLELSVFLPRRSDVKIIKGLFSRNNK
;
A
#
# COMPACT_ATOMS: atom_id res chain seq x y z
N MET A 1 -4.22 -19.60 -27.58
CA MET A 1 -3.61 -20.39 -26.47
C MET A 1 -2.28 -19.81 -25.97
N SER A 2 -1.45 -19.20 -26.82
CA SER A 2 -0.21 -18.49 -26.43
C SER A 2 -0.45 -17.32 -25.47
N ASP A 3 -1.47 -16.49 -25.74
CA ASP A 3 -1.74 -15.29 -24.94
C ASP A 3 -2.24 -15.61 -23.53
N VAL A 4 -3.05 -16.67 -23.38
CA VAL A 4 -3.51 -17.14 -22.06
C VAL A 4 -2.35 -17.68 -21.23
N ARG A 5 -1.42 -18.43 -21.84
CA ARG A 5 -0.21 -18.90 -21.15
C ARG A 5 0.73 -17.75 -20.76
N LYS A 6 0.86 -16.74 -21.63
CA LYS A 6 1.65 -15.53 -21.35
C LYS A 6 1.05 -14.75 -20.16
N LEU A 7 -0.25 -14.47 -20.20
CA LEU A 7 -0.98 -13.81 -19.11
C LEU A 7 -0.88 -14.56 -17.78
N PHE A 8 -0.99 -15.90 -17.82
CA PHE A 8 -0.83 -16.72 -16.61
C PHE A 8 0.59 -16.64 -16.05
N LYS A 9 1.61 -16.74 -16.91
CA LYS A 9 3.03 -16.63 -16.50
C LYS A 9 3.34 -15.25 -15.92
N GLU A 10 2.81 -14.18 -16.51
CA GLU A 10 2.98 -12.80 -16.03
C GLU A 10 2.24 -12.56 -14.71
N SER A 11 1.04 -13.11 -14.55
CA SER A 11 0.26 -13.04 -13.31
C SER A 11 0.94 -13.81 -12.17
N LEU A 12 1.42 -15.02 -12.43
CA LEU A 12 2.14 -15.84 -11.46
C LEU A 12 3.47 -15.18 -11.06
N SER A 13 4.22 -14.66 -12.04
CA SER A 13 5.43 -13.89 -11.79
C SER A 13 5.12 -12.71 -10.86
N THR A 14 4.10 -11.90 -11.18
CA THR A 14 3.70 -10.75 -10.37
C THR A 14 3.30 -11.15 -8.96
N PHE A 15 2.58 -12.26 -8.79
CA PHE A 15 2.24 -12.79 -7.47
C PHE A 15 3.47 -13.20 -6.66
N ILE A 16 4.42 -13.91 -7.27
CA ILE A 16 5.69 -14.30 -6.61
C ILE A 16 6.48 -13.05 -6.20
N PHE A 17 6.60 -12.05 -7.09
CA PHE A 17 7.27 -10.80 -6.78
C PHE A 17 6.55 -10.00 -5.70
N GLN A 18 5.21 -10.04 -5.63
CA GLN A 18 4.47 -9.42 -4.53
C GLN A 18 4.77 -10.10 -3.20
N ILE A 19 4.82 -11.44 -3.15
CA ILE A 19 5.23 -12.16 -1.92
C ILE A 19 6.66 -11.78 -1.55
N LEU A 20 7.58 -11.83 -2.51
CA LEU A 20 8.98 -11.47 -2.30
C LEU A 20 9.11 -10.05 -1.74
N LEU A 21 8.38 -9.09 -2.32
CA LEU A 21 8.38 -7.70 -1.88
C LEU A 21 7.91 -7.55 -0.44
N VAL A 22 6.83 -8.25 -0.06
CA VAL A 22 6.30 -8.24 1.31
C VAL A 22 7.30 -8.85 2.27
N CYS A 23 7.88 -10.01 1.92
CA CYS A 23 8.90 -10.66 2.73
C CYS A 23 10.14 -9.77 2.91
N LEU A 24 10.66 -9.17 1.84
CA LEU A 24 11.80 -8.26 1.91
C LEU A 24 11.49 -7.02 2.76
N ALA A 25 10.34 -6.39 2.56
CA ALA A 25 9.91 -5.24 3.37
C ALA A 25 9.81 -5.60 4.85
N PHE A 26 9.26 -6.78 5.15
CA PHE A 26 9.08 -7.26 6.50
C PHE A 26 10.42 -7.61 7.18
N ILE A 27 11.36 -8.26 6.47
CA ILE A 27 12.71 -8.52 6.97
C ILE A 27 13.46 -7.21 7.27
N VAL A 28 13.39 -6.25 6.36
CA VAL A 28 13.96 -4.90 6.57
C VAL A 28 13.33 -4.26 7.82
N ASN A 29 12.02 -4.36 8.00
CA ASN A 29 11.33 -3.81 9.16
C ASN A 29 11.81 -4.46 10.47
N VAL A 30 11.92 -5.78 10.50
CA VAL A 30 12.49 -6.54 11.63
C VAL A 30 13.91 -6.07 11.95
N PHE A 31 14.76 -5.95 10.93
CA PHE A 31 16.15 -5.55 11.08
C PHE A 31 16.29 -4.15 11.69
N ILE A 32 15.56 -3.17 11.15
CA ILE A 32 15.56 -1.78 11.63
C ILE A 32 15.03 -1.71 13.07
N SER A 33 13.94 -2.41 13.36
CA SER A 33 13.30 -2.36 14.68
C SER A 33 14.19 -2.91 15.78
N ARG A 34 14.92 -4.01 15.51
CA ARG A 34 15.87 -4.58 16.48
C ARG A 34 17.03 -3.66 16.79
N ILE A 35 17.51 -2.92 15.80
CA ILE A 35 18.67 -2.03 15.93
C ILE A 35 18.30 -0.73 16.62
N LEU A 36 17.19 -0.12 16.20
CA LEU A 36 16.78 1.20 16.70
C LEU A 36 16.02 1.13 18.03
N GLY A 37 15.43 -0.03 18.35
CA GLY A 37 14.48 -0.14 19.45
C GLY A 37 13.21 0.69 19.20
N PRO A 38 12.30 0.77 20.19
CA PRO A 38 11.01 1.44 20.03
C PRO A 38 11.11 2.91 19.62
N GLU A 39 11.96 3.69 20.27
CA GLU A 39 12.07 5.13 20.01
C GLU A 39 12.55 5.44 18.59
N GLY A 40 13.72 4.91 18.20
CA GLY A 40 14.24 5.15 16.84
C GLY A 40 13.37 4.51 15.75
N LYS A 41 12.67 3.41 16.04
CA LYS A 41 11.68 2.83 15.11
C LYS A 41 10.48 3.76 14.91
N GLY A 42 10.01 4.41 15.97
CA GLY A 42 8.95 5.40 15.85
C GLY A 42 9.37 6.63 15.05
N GLU A 43 10.56 7.17 15.31
CA GLU A 43 11.12 8.27 14.50
C GLU A 43 11.22 7.85 13.02
N TYR A 44 11.71 6.63 12.75
CA TYR A 44 11.79 6.04 11.41
C TYR A 44 10.42 5.92 10.72
N ASP A 45 9.40 5.44 11.43
CA ASP A 45 8.07 5.24 10.84
C ASP A 45 7.41 6.56 10.45
N VAL A 46 7.56 7.59 11.26
CA VAL A 46 7.00 8.91 10.97
C VAL A 46 7.70 9.53 9.76
N ILE A 47 9.03 9.52 9.71
CA ILE A 47 9.78 10.13 8.60
C ILE A 47 9.55 9.41 7.27
N ILE A 48 9.47 8.07 7.28
CA ILE A 48 9.18 7.28 6.07
C ILE A 48 7.74 7.52 5.61
N THR A 49 6.79 7.57 6.54
CA THR A 49 5.39 7.87 6.22
C THR A 49 5.27 9.28 5.62
N PHE A 50 5.96 10.26 6.19
CA PHE A 50 5.99 11.62 5.68
C PHE A 50 6.59 11.70 4.27
N THR A 51 7.75 11.08 4.07
CA THR A 51 8.42 10.95 2.77
C THR A 51 7.48 10.32 1.73
N PHE A 52 6.72 9.29 2.11
CA PHE A 52 5.75 8.66 1.23
C PHE A 52 4.57 9.57 0.86
N ILE A 53 4.07 10.37 1.81
CA ILE A 53 3.01 11.38 1.55
C ILE A 53 3.51 12.40 0.54
N LEU A 54 4.72 12.95 0.72
CA LEU A 54 5.32 13.91 -0.23
C LEU A 54 5.46 13.30 -1.63
N ARG A 55 5.90 12.04 -1.71
CA ARG A 55 6.01 11.31 -2.97
C ARG A 55 4.64 11.09 -3.62
N MET A 56 3.59 10.81 -2.86
CA MET A 56 2.23 10.71 -3.42
C MET A 56 1.73 12.07 -3.92
N LEU A 57 1.84 13.11 -3.11
CA LEU A 57 1.40 14.47 -3.43
C LEU A 57 2.10 15.03 -4.68
N SER A 58 3.37 14.69 -4.88
CA SER A 58 4.11 15.16 -6.05
C SER A 58 3.68 14.51 -7.37
N LEU A 59 3.15 13.28 -7.36
CA LEU A 59 2.83 12.58 -8.61
C LEU A 59 1.38 12.77 -9.08
N LEU A 60 0.42 13.06 -8.18
CA LEU A 60 -0.99 13.35 -8.52
C LEU A 60 -1.66 12.36 -9.50
N GLY A 61 -1.25 11.08 -9.48
CA GLY A 61 -1.78 10.02 -10.34
C GLY A 61 -1.17 9.93 -11.75
N LEU A 62 -0.10 10.67 -12.03
CA LEU A 62 0.62 10.62 -13.31
C LEU A 62 1.21 9.23 -13.61
N ASP A 63 1.64 8.51 -12.58
CA ASP A 63 2.09 7.12 -12.65
C ASP A 63 0.99 6.19 -13.19
N ILE A 64 -0.21 6.25 -12.60
CA ILE A 64 -1.35 5.42 -13.01
C ILE A 64 -1.80 5.80 -14.44
N ALA A 65 -1.81 7.11 -14.74
CA ALA A 65 -2.12 7.59 -16.09
C ALA A 65 -1.09 7.10 -17.12
N ALA A 66 0.20 7.07 -16.77
CA ALA A 66 1.27 6.55 -17.63
C ALA A 66 0.97 5.10 -18.05
N ALA A 67 0.70 4.23 -17.07
CA ALA A 67 0.44 2.83 -17.35
C ALA A 67 -0.79 2.64 -18.25
N HIS A 68 -1.85 3.42 -18.03
CA HIS A 68 -3.08 3.33 -18.83
C HIS A 68 -2.89 3.81 -20.28
N PHE A 69 -2.36 5.02 -20.49
CA PHE A 69 -2.25 5.59 -21.84
C PHE A 69 -1.19 4.89 -22.69
N LEU A 70 -0.09 4.43 -22.08
CA LEU A 70 0.91 3.62 -22.77
C LEU A 70 0.37 2.23 -23.13
N GLY A 71 -0.34 1.58 -22.20
CA GLY A 71 -0.88 0.23 -22.41
C GLY A 71 -2.03 0.20 -23.43
N SER A 72 -2.85 1.26 -23.46
CA SER A 72 -3.94 1.42 -24.43
C SER A 72 -3.48 1.90 -25.81
N LYS A 73 -2.21 2.34 -25.94
CA LYS A 73 -1.62 2.89 -27.19
C LYS A 73 -2.42 4.05 -27.80
N ILE A 74 -3.18 4.78 -26.96
CA ILE A 74 -3.99 5.93 -27.38
C ILE A 74 -3.10 7.12 -27.72
N LEU A 75 -1.98 7.26 -27.02
CA LEU A 75 -1.05 8.37 -27.14
C LEU A 75 0.34 7.88 -27.53
N ASP A 76 1.11 8.73 -28.21
CA ASP A 76 2.49 8.43 -28.55
C ASP A 76 3.34 8.19 -27.29
N ARG A 77 4.09 7.09 -27.32
CA ARG A 77 4.83 6.56 -26.17
C ARG A 77 5.93 7.51 -25.70
N GLN A 78 6.66 8.10 -26.65
CA GLN A 78 7.77 8.99 -26.33
C GLN A 78 7.26 10.33 -25.80
N THR A 79 6.21 10.87 -26.44
CA THR A 79 5.54 12.11 -26.02
C THR A 79 4.98 12.01 -24.60
N VAL A 80 4.27 10.91 -24.28
CA VAL A 80 3.74 10.66 -22.93
C VAL A 80 4.86 10.55 -21.92
N THR A 81 5.88 9.76 -22.22
CA THR A 81 7.00 9.51 -21.32
C THR A 81 7.78 10.79 -21.03
N TYR A 82 8.09 11.59 -22.04
CA TYR A 82 8.75 12.89 -21.89
C TYR A 82 7.95 13.83 -20.98
N ASN A 83 6.65 14.02 -21.27
CA ASN A 83 5.82 14.96 -20.52
C ASN A 83 5.67 14.55 -19.06
N ILE A 84 5.52 13.25 -18.79
CA ILE A 84 5.42 12.70 -17.43
C ILE A 84 6.74 12.86 -16.66
N PHE A 85 7.89 12.60 -17.30
CA PHE A 85 9.19 12.82 -16.66
C PHE A 85 9.44 14.31 -16.38
N PHE A 86 9.16 15.17 -17.35
CA PHE A 86 9.36 16.61 -17.21
C PHE A 86 8.55 17.17 -16.03
N ILE A 87 7.23 16.91 -16.00
CA ILE A 87 6.39 17.37 -14.89
C ILE A 87 6.71 16.64 -13.58
N GLY A 88 7.12 15.37 -13.65
CA GLY A 88 7.54 14.57 -12.50
C GLY A 88 8.78 15.14 -11.80
N ILE A 89 9.80 15.55 -12.56
CA ILE A 89 11.00 16.20 -12.01
C ILE A 89 10.60 17.50 -11.31
N ILE A 90 9.83 18.36 -11.99
CA ILE A 90 9.43 19.67 -11.45
C ILE A 90 8.59 19.49 -10.18
N SER A 91 7.54 18.67 -10.24
CA SER A 91 6.63 18.45 -9.11
C SER A 91 7.32 17.82 -7.91
N THR A 92 8.12 16.77 -8.12
CA THR A 92 8.84 16.13 -7.00
C THR A 92 9.86 17.08 -6.36
N LEU A 93 10.56 17.89 -7.13
CA LEU A 93 11.46 18.92 -6.59
C LEU A 93 10.69 20.00 -5.82
N ILE A 94 9.58 20.52 -6.35
CA ILE A 94 8.76 21.52 -5.67
C ILE A 94 8.29 20.97 -4.31
N PHE A 95 7.68 19.79 -4.28
CA PHE A 95 7.19 19.21 -3.02
C PHE A 95 8.32 18.92 -2.02
N THR A 96 9.49 18.48 -2.51
CA THR A 96 10.66 18.26 -1.65
C THR A 96 11.14 19.58 -1.06
N LEU A 97 11.37 20.61 -1.88
CA LEU A 97 11.84 21.92 -1.42
C LEU A 97 10.81 22.61 -0.52
N SER A 98 9.52 22.54 -0.87
CA SER A 98 8.44 23.03 0.00
C SER A 98 8.43 22.29 1.33
N SER A 99 8.63 20.98 1.35
CA SER A 99 8.68 20.23 2.62
C SER A 99 9.88 20.60 3.48
N LEU A 100 11.03 20.91 2.87
CA LEU A 100 12.21 21.39 3.58
C LEU A 100 11.99 22.80 4.14
N PHE A 101 11.24 23.65 3.41
CA PHE A 101 10.89 25.00 3.82
C PHE A 101 9.83 25.03 4.93
N PHE A 102 8.79 24.20 4.81
CA PHE A 102 7.69 24.07 5.78
C PHE A 102 7.97 23.02 6.87
N TRP A 103 9.19 22.49 6.96
CA TRP A 103 9.58 21.46 7.93
C TRP A 103 9.34 21.91 9.38
N SER A 104 9.44 23.21 9.64
CA SER A 104 9.18 23.81 10.96
C SER A 104 7.76 23.62 11.48
N PHE A 105 6.81 23.25 10.60
CA PHE A 105 5.44 22.94 10.98
C PHE A 105 5.22 21.44 11.24
N VAL A 106 6.24 20.61 10.99
CA VAL A 106 6.21 19.18 11.26
C VAL A 106 6.83 18.97 12.65
N PRO A 107 6.20 18.20 13.55
CA PRO A 107 6.69 17.97 14.91
C PRO A 107 7.92 17.03 14.96
N LEU A 108 8.77 17.01 13.93
CA LEU A 108 9.95 16.15 13.83
C LEU A 108 11.21 16.95 14.16
N LYS A 109 12.13 16.33 14.93
CA LYS A 109 13.43 16.92 15.26
C LYS A 109 14.23 17.25 14.00
N TYR A 110 14.91 18.39 14.00
CA TYR A 110 15.90 18.74 12.98
C TYR A 110 17.12 17.85 13.14
N SER A 111 17.34 16.99 12.16
CA SER A 111 18.41 15.99 12.19
C SER A 111 18.87 15.68 10.76
N LEU A 112 20.16 15.40 10.59
CA LEU A 112 20.74 15.07 9.28
C LEU A 112 20.03 13.86 8.66
N GLU A 113 19.65 12.91 9.49
CA GLU A 113 18.93 11.69 9.16
C GLU A 113 17.60 11.98 8.48
N ASN A 114 16.80 12.88 9.06
CA ASN A 114 15.50 13.25 8.50
C ASN A 114 15.67 13.95 7.14
N TYR A 115 16.68 14.81 6.99
CA TYR A 115 16.99 15.42 5.70
C TYR A 115 17.39 14.40 4.62
N LEU A 116 18.16 13.38 4.98
CA LEU A 116 18.52 12.30 4.06
C LEU A 116 17.28 11.56 3.58
N PHE A 117 16.32 11.24 4.45
CA PHE A 117 15.06 10.61 4.04
C PHE A 117 14.24 11.49 3.08
N ILE A 118 14.06 12.77 3.40
CA ILE A 118 13.28 13.71 2.56
C ILE A 118 13.94 13.88 1.19
N SER A 119 15.27 13.93 1.13
CA SER A 119 16.01 14.06 -0.13
C SER A 119 15.77 12.91 -1.11
N THR A 120 15.21 11.79 -0.64
CA THR A 120 14.84 10.65 -1.49
C THR A 120 13.54 10.86 -2.28
N VAL A 121 12.71 11.85 -1.95
CA VAL A 121 11.40 12.08 -2.59
C VAL A 121 11.52 12.22 -4.12
N PRO A 122 12.43 13.02 -4.69
CA PRO A 122 12.58 13.14 -6.15
C PRO A 122 12.95 11.82 -6.80
N LEU A 123 13.98 11.15 -6.28
CA LEU A 123 14.46 9.88 -6.84
C LEU A 123 13.41 8.78 -6.75
N SER A 124 12.70 8.69 -5.61
CA SER A 124 11.66 7.68 -5.39
C SER A 124 10.41 7.93 -6.25
N GLY A 125 10.05 9.20 -6.48
CA GLY A 125 8.96 9.57 -7.39
C GLY A 125 9.29 9.23 -8.84
N LEU A 126 10.48 9.58 -9.32
CA LEU A 126 10.94 9.25 -10.67
C LEU A 126 11.12 7.74 -10.88
N THR A 127 11.54 7.01 -9.84
CA THR A 127 11.59 5.54 -9.87
C THR A 127 10.19 4.95 -10.04
N LEU A 128 9.19 5.49 -9.33
CA LEU A 128 7.80 5.05 -9.47
C LEU A 128 7.28 5.30 -10.89
N LEU A 129 7.52 6.49 -11.44
CA LEU A 129 7.15 6.82 -12.83
C LEU A 129 7.81 5.84 -13.81
N SER A 130 9.11 5.57 -13.64
CA SER A 130 9.83 4.58 -14.45
C SER A 130 9.18 3.21 -14.41
N GLY A 131 8.78 2.76 -13.22
CA GLY A 131 8.06 1.50 -13.02
C GLY A 131 6.73 1.46 -13.77
N PHE A 132 5.88 2.47 -13.62
CA PHE A 132 4.57 2.49 -14.27
C PHE A 132 4.66 2.65 -15.79
N ILE A 133 5.69 3.34 -16.30
CA ILE A 133 5.98 3.43 -17.74
C ILE A 133 6.37 2.06 -18.30
N LEU A 134 7.19 1.31 -17.57
CA LEU A 134 7.54 -0.08 -17.91
C LEU A 134 6.29 -0.98 -17.89
N LEU A 135 5.45 -0.83 -16.87
CA LEU A 135 4.19 -1.57 -16.76
C LEU A 135 3.27 -1.31 -17.96
N GLY A 136 3.05 -0.03 -18.31
CA GLY A 136 2.27 0.35 -19.49
C GLY A 136 2.90 -0.01 -20.83
N SER A 137 4.16 -0.45 -20.84
CA SER A 137 4.87 -0.91 -22.04
C SER A 137 5.07 -2.43 -22.09
N ASP A 138 4.22 -3.18 -21.37
CA ASP A 138 4.27 -4.64 -21.26
C ASP A 138 5.61 -5.18 -20.73
N LYS A 139 6.35 -4.40 -19.93
CA LYS A 139 7.60 -4.79 -19.26
C LYS A 139 7.36 -5.11 -17.79
N VAL A 140 6.41 -6.01 -17.54
CA VAL A 140 5.95 -6.40 -16.19
C VAL A 140 7.09 -6.91 -15.31
N LEU A 141 8.03 -7.69 -15.87
CA LEU A 141 9.18 -8.19 -15.12
C LEU A 141 10.05 -7.03 -14.61
N ASN A 142 10.38 -6.06 -15.46
CA ASN A 142 11.19 -4.91 -15.10
C ASN A 142 10.49 -4.01 -14.08
N TYR A 143 9.17 -3.84 -14.20
CA TYR A 143 8.36 -3.18 -13.17
C TYR A 143 8.50 -3.88 -11.82
N ASN A 144 8.32 -5.20 -11.77
CA ASN A 144 8.43 -5.98 -10.54
C ASN A 144 9.85 -5.93 -9.94
N VAL A 145 10.89 -5.91 -10.79
CA VAL A 145 12.29 -5.75 -10.37
C VAL A 145 12.51 -4.37 -9.74
N LEU A 146 12.00 -3.28 -10.33
CA LEU A 146 12.11 -1.95 -9.72
C LEU A 146 11.35 -1.84 -8.41
N GLU A 147 10.13 -2.38 -8.36
CA GLU A 147 9.28 -2.30 -7.17
C GLU A 147 9.89 -3.08 -5.98
N SER A 148 10.58 -4.19 -6.27
CA SER A 148 11.34 -4.97 -5.27
C SER A 148 12.74 -4.40 -5.01
N GLY A 149 13.32 -3.68 -5.98
CA GLY A 149 14.71 -3.22 -5.98
C GLY A 149 15.05 -2.34 -4.77
N LYS A 150 14.13 -1.45 -4.36
CA LYS A 150 14.31 -0.59 -3.19
C LYS A 150 14.56 -1.40 -1.91
N ASN A 151 13.73 -2.42 -1.64
CA ASN A 151 13.88 -3.24 -0.44
C ASN A 151 15.06 -4.20 -0.55
N PHE A 152 15.33 -4.71 -1.76
CA PHE A 152 16.47 -5.58 -2.02
C PHE A 152 17.81 -4.86 -1.78
N PHE A 153 18.03 -3.71 -2.42
CA PHE A 153 19.23 -2.90 -2.21
C PHE A 153 19.32 -2.39 -0.78
N TYR A 154 18.20 -2.02 -0.16
CA TYR A 154 18.21 -1.56 1.22
C TYR A 154 18.65 -2.65 2.18
N LEU A 155 18.15 -3.88 2.02
CA LEU A 155 18.59 -5.03 2.81
C LEU A 155 20.08 -5.34 2.60
N ILE A 156 20.57 -5.25 1.36
CA ILE A 156 22.00 -5.42 1.06
C ILE A 156 22.84 -4.37 1.79
N PHE A 157 22.52 -3.08 1.66
CA PHE A 157 23.29 -2.02 2.29
C PHE A 157 23.21 -2.06 3.82
N LEU A 158 22.02 -2.34 4.38
CA LEU A 158 21.87 -2.57 5.81
C LEU A 158 22.77 -3.71 6.30
N SER A 159 22.77 -4.85 5.59
CA SER A 159 23.58 -6.02 5.97
C SER A 159 25.08 -5.74 5.88
N LEU A 160 25.53 -5.10 4.79
CA LEU A 160 26.93 -4.76 4.58
C LEU A 160 27.44 -3.78 5.65
N ILE A 161 26.72 -2.67 5.88
CA ILE A 161 27.15 -1.68 6.87
C ILE A 161 27.08 -2.23 8.29
N PHE A 162 26.07 -3.06 8.59
CA PHE A 162 25.97 -3.76 9.87
C PHE A 162 27.24 -4.58 10.16
N LEU A 163 27.69 -5.39 9.20
CA LEU A 163 28.86 -6.25 9.35
C LEU A 163 30.18 -5.47 9.46
N LEU A 164 30.28 -4.31 8.79
CA LEU A 164 31.54 -3.56 8.74
C LEU A 164 31.73 -2.59 9.91
N MET A 165 30.67 -1.90 10.33
CA MET A 165 30.81 -0.71 11.19
C MET A 165 29.69 -0.56 12.23
N GLY A 166 28.77 -1.53 12.32
CA GLY A 166 27.52 -1.39 13.07
C GLY A 166 26.59 -0.32 12.49
N LEU A 167 25.33 -0.33 12.93
CA LEU A 167 24.29 0.58 12.44
C LEU A 167 23.85 1.57 13.52
N ASN A 168 23.60 2.80 13.08
CA ASN A 168 22.92 3.84 13.82
C ASN A 168 21.92 4.53 12.86
N TYR A 169 21.15 5.48 13.38
CA TYR A 169 20.08 6.13 12.61
C TYR A 169 20.59 6.83 11.33
N VAL A 170 21.75 7.51 11.41
CA VAL A 170 22.40 8.15 10.25
C VAL A 170 22.73 7.13 9.17
N LYS A 171 23.41 6.03 9.52
CA LYS A 171 23.80 4.99 8.57
C LYS A 171 22.59 4.31 7.93
N ILE A 172 21.52 4.10 8.68
CA ILE A 172 20.25 3.56 8.17
C ILE A 172 19.65 4.52 7.12
N SER A 173 19.68 5.83 7.38
CA SER A 173 19.21 6.87 6.46
C SER A 173 20.03 6.89 5.16
N PHE A 174 21.37 6.75 5.26
CA PHE A 174 22.24 6.59 4.10
C PHE A 174 21.95 5.32 3.32
N CYS A 175 21.80 4.16 3.97
CA CYS A 175 21.40 2.92 3.32
C CYS A 175 20.10 3.08 2.53
N TYR A 176 19.12 3.79 3.10
CA TYR A 176 17.85 4.05 2.45
C TYR A 176 18.01 4.94 1.21
N LEU A 177 18.71 6.07 1.32
CA LEU A 177 19.03 6.95 0.20
C LEU A 177 19.78 6.18 -0.91
N SER A 178 20.82 5.43 -0.57
CA SER A 178 21.56 4.59 -1.51
C SER A 178 20.64 3.57 -2.19
N SER A 179 19.76 2.89 -1.45
CA SER A 179 18.83 1.92 -2.05
C SER A 179 17.92 2.55 -3.12
N ILE A 180 17.42 3.75 -2.86
CA ILE A 180 16.57 4.49 -3.80
C ILE A 180 17.39 4.97 -4.99
N PHE A 181 18.60 5.48 -4.76
CA PHE A 181 19.51 5.91 -5.81
C PHE A 181 19.83 4.77 -6.78
N PHE A 182 20.25 3.60 -6.28
CA PHE A 182 20.55 2.45 -7.14
C PHE A 182 19.32 1.91 -7.87
N THR A 183 18.14 1.93 -7.22
CA THR A 183 16.88 1.55 -7.89
C THR A 183 16.50 2.56 -8.99
N PHE A 184 16.74 3.85 -8.76
CA PHE A 184 16.52 4.91 -9.75
C PHE A 184 17.42 4.73 -10.97
N ILE A 185 18.73 4.48 -10.76
CA ILE A 185 19.67 4.20 -11.85
C ILE A 185 19.22 2.96 -12.65
N LEU A 186 18.79 1.89 -11.97
CA LEU A 186 18.25 0.71 -12.64
C LEU A 186 17.00 1.04 -13.49
N GLY A 187 16.15 1.94 -13.01
CA GLY A 187 15.00 2.46 -13.75
C GLY A 187 15.42 3.16 -15.03
N LEU A 188 16.37 4.09 -14.96
CA LEU A 188 16.90 4.79 -16.13
C LEU A 188 17.54 3.82 -17.14
N LEU A 189 18.29 2.83 -16.67
CA LEU A 189 18.89 1.81 -17.54
C LEU A 189 17.82 1.01 -18.29
N PHE A 190 16.71 0.64 -17.64
CA PHE A 190 15.60 -0.03 -18.31
C PHE A 190 14.91 0.87 -19.34
N LEU A 191 14.66 2.13 -18.99
CA LEU A 191 14.04 3.08 -19.93
C LEU A 191 14.92 3.31 -21.16
N TYR A 192 16.23 3.46 -20.97
CA TYR A 192 17.21 3.56 -22.05
C TYR A 192 17.23 2.30 -22.92
N ARG A 193 17.34 1.11 -22.29
CA ARG A 193 17.41 -0.19 -22.98
C ARG A 193 16.21 -0.46 -23.89
N TYR A 194 15.03 0.04 -23.54
CA TYR A 194 13.79 -0.13 -24.30
C TYR A 194 13.40 1.10 -25.14
N ARG A 195 14.28 2.10 -25.24
CA ARG A 195 14.06 3.36 -25.99
C ARG A 195 12.72 3.99 -25.65
N LEU A 196 12.45 4.06 -24.35
CA LEU A 196 11.19 4.52 -23.80
C LEU A 196 11.07 6.04 -23.71
N VAL A 197 12.22 6.68 -23.54
CA VAL A 197 12.33 8.12 -23.39
C VAL A 197 13.17 8.64 -24.55
N ASP A 198 12.67 9.66 -25.23
CA ASP A 198 13.44 10.45 -26.17
C ASP A 198 13.27 11.93 -25.84
N PHE A 199 14.38 12.60 -25.50
CA PHE A 199 14.39 14.02 -25.13
C PHE A 199 14.72 14.93 -26.31
N LYS A 200 15.12 14.40 -27.48
CA LYS A 200 15.58 15.23 -28.61
C LYS A 200 14.41 15.84 -29.39
N ASP A 201 13.39 15.04 -29.67
CA ASP A 201 12.33 15.43 -30.62
C ASP A 201 10.98 15.75 -29.95
N ASN A 202 10.86 15.57 -28.64
CA ASN A 202 9.61 15.77 -27.90
C ASN A 202 9.54 17.15 -27.24
N LYS A 203 8.37 17.79 -27.33
CA LYS A 203 8.07 19.06 -26.66
C LYS A 203 7.06 18.87 -25.54
N PHE A 204 7.18 19.74 -24.53
CA PHE A 204 6.19 19.85 -23.47
C PHE A 204 4.83 20.24 -24.06
N SER A 205 3.77 19.55 -23.63
CA SER A 205 2.39 19.84 -23.99
C SER A 205 1.51 19.87 -22.76
N PHE A 206 1.01 21.07 -22.45
CA PHE A 206 0.07 21.29 -21.36
C PHE A 206 -1.24 20.49 -21.55
N GLU A 207 -1.69 20.33 -22.80
CA GLU A 207 -2.89 19.56 -23.12
C GLU A 207 -2.74 18.07 -22.74
N TYR A 208 -1.56 17.49 -23.00
CA TYR A 208 -1.25 16.11 -22.61
C TYR A 208 -1.29 15.95 -21.09
N ILE A 209 -0.66 16.87 -20.34
CA ILE A 209 -0.66 16.83 -18.87
C ILE A 209 -2.08 16.96 -18.33
N LYS A 210 -2.90 17.86 -18.89
CA LYS A 210 -4.30 18.00 -18.49
C LYS A 210 -5.09 16.71 -18.72
N LYS A 211 -4.88 16.02 -19.85
CA LYS A 211 -5.49 14.70 -20.13
C LYS A 211 -5.04 13.64 -19.12
N LEU A 212 -3.73 13.58 -18.83
CA LEU A 212 -3.15 12.63 -17.87
C LEU A 212 -3.70 12.85 -16.46
N LEU A 213 -3.69 14.09 -15.95
CA LEU A 213 -4.21 14.42 -14.62
C LEU A 213 -5.73 14.20 -14.51
N ASN A 214 -6.49 14.51 -15.56
CA ASN A 214 -7.93 14.29 -15.56
C ASN A 214 -8.30 12.80 -15.47
N PHE A 215 -7.49 11.94 -16.06
CA PHE A 215 -7.61 10.48 -15.91
C PHE A 215 -7.15 10.01 -14.52
N GLY A 216 -5.96 10.46 -14.09
CA GLY A 216 -5.29 9.99 -12.87
C GLY A 216 -5.98 10.41 -11.56
N LYS A 217 -6.77 11.49 -11.56
CA LYS A 217 -7.33 12.08 -10.33
C LYS A 217 -8.14 11.13 -9.44
N TYR A 218 -9.04 10.32 -10.00
CA TYR A 218 -9.88 9.44 -9.18
C TYR A 218 -9.10 8.25 -8.61
N PRO A 219 -8.30 7.51 -9.41
CA PRO A 219 -7.39 6.51 -8.86
C PRO A 219 -6.43 7.09 -7.82
N TYR A 220 -5.89 8.28 -8.06
CA TYR A 220 -5.01 8.98 -7.13
C TYR A 220 -5.70 9.30 -5.80
N ILE A 221 -6.83 10.00 -5.82
CA ILE A 221 -7.59 10.36 -4.61
C ILE A 221 -7.96 9.10 -3.83
N SER A 222 -8.41 8.05 -4.52
CA SER A 222 -8.76 6.78 -3.90
C SER A 222 -7.56 6.13 -3.20
N GLY A 223 -6.40 6.09 -3.86
CA GLY A 223 -5.18 5.53 -3.30
C GLY A 223 -4.62 6.35 -2.14
N PHE A 224 -4.63 7.68 -2.28
CA PHE A 224 -4.15 8.62 -1.28
C PHE A 224 -4.99 8.56 0.00
N LEU A 225 -6.33 8.58 -0.12
CA LEU A 225 -7.21 8.42 1.05
C LEU A 225 -7.04 7.05 1.70
N SER A 226 -6.94 5.97 0.91
CA SER A 226 -6.68 4.64 1.47
C SER A 226 -5.38 4.61 2.26
N PHE A 227 -4.33 5.25 1.75
CA PHE A 227 -3.05 5.35 2.44
C PHE A 227 -3.16 6.15 3.74
N LEU A 228 -3.84 7.30 3.72
CA LEU A 228 -4.03 8.12 4.93
C LEU A 228 -4.81 7.36 6.01
N VAL A 229 -5.86 6.62 5.66
CA VAL A 229 -6.59 5.80 6.65
C VAL A 229 -5.67 4.77 7.32
N TYR A 230 -4.62 4.27 6.63
CA TYR A 230 -3.70 3.27 7.17
C TYR A 230 -2.53 3.84 7.99
N ARG A 231 -2.33 5.16 7.95
CA ARG A 231 -1.07 5.78 8.39
C ARG A 231 -1.22 7.13 9.10
N VAL A 232 -2.38 7.77 9.08
CA VAL A 232 -2.56 9.09 9.72
C VAL A 232 -2.35 8.99 11.24
N ASP A 233 -2.80 7.89 11.81
CA ASP A 233 -2.64 7.47 13.20
C ASP A 233 -1.17 7.54 13.67
N VAL A 234 -0.21 7.17 12.83
CA VAL A 234 1.23 7.24 13.14
C VAL A 234 1.65 8.65 13.57
N PHE A 235 1.15 9.70 12.89
CA PHE A 235 1.46 11.09 13.26
C PHE A 235 0.75 11.52 14.53
N ILE A 236 -0.50 11.08 14.73
CA ILE A 236 -1.29 11.46 15.91
C ILE A 236 -0.72 10.80 17.16
N VAL A 237 -0.40 9.51 17.10
CA VAL A 237 0.29 8.77 18.16
C VAL A 237 1.65 9.40 18.47
N TYR A 238 2.43 9.78 17.45
CA TYR A 238 3.72 10.43 17.68
C TYR A 238 3.58 11.77 18.40
N ASN A 239 2.59 12.57 18.04
CA ASN A 239 2.37 13.88 18.65
C ASN A 239 1.94 13.76 20.13
N PHE A 240 1.02 12.84 20.45
CA PHE A 240 0.51 12.72 21.82
C PHE A 240 1.36 11.86 22.75
N LEU A 241 1.98 10.79 22.23
CA LEU A 241 2.64 9.75 23.03
C LEU A 241 4.14 9.62 22.75
N GLY A 242 4.66 10.34 21.75
CA GLY A 242 6.07 10.33 21.39
C GLY A 242 6.54 9.10 20.61
N ALA A 243 7.82 9.12 20.22
CA ALA A 243 8.40 8.17 19.29
C ALA A 243 8.37 6.70 19.79
N SER A 244 8.64 6.45 21.06
CA SER A 244 8.65 5.08 21.61
C SER A 244 7.29 4.39 21.45
N ALA A 245 6.21 5.09 21.81
CA ALA A 245 4.84 4.61 21.65
C ALA A 245 4.50 4.39 20.16
N THR A 246 4.91 5.29 19.27
CA THR A 246 4.76 5.13 17.82
C THR A 246 5.46 3.88 17.30
N GLY A 247 6.66 3.57 17.80
CA GLY A 247 7.38 2.35 17.42
C GLY A 247 6.64 1.08 17.84
N ILE A 248 6.13 1.04 19.07
CA ILE A 248 5.30 -0.08 19.59
C ILE A 248 4.02 -0.24 18.75
N TYR A 249 3.32 0.86 18.48
CA TYR A 249 2.13 0.88 17.62
C TYR A 249 2.44 0.40 16.20
N GLY A 250 3.52 0.91 15.60
CA GLY A 250 3.96 0.58 14.25
C GLY A 250 4.23 -0.91 14.06
N ILE A 251 4.82 -1.60 15.06
CA ILE A 251 4.99 -3.05 15.02
C ILE A 251 3.64 -3.77 14.99
N ALA A 252 2.69 -3.37 15.83
CA ALA A 252 1.37 -4.00 15.85
C ALA A 252 0.66 -3.84 14.49
N VAL A 253 0.71 -2.63 13.90
CA VAL A 253 0.15 -2.34 12.58
C VAL A 253 0.81 -3.18 11.49
N VAL A 254 2.15 -3.19 11.40
CA VAL A 254 2.87 -4.00 10.40
C VAL A 254 2.48 -5.48 10.50
N PHE A 255 2.31 -5.98 11.73
CA PHE A 255 1.96 -7.37 11.99
C PHE A 255 0.55 -7.70 11.47
N VAL A 256 -0.47 -6.92 11.86
CA VAL A 256 -1.85 -7.18 11.40
C VAL A 256 -2.02 -6.91 9.90
N GLU A 257 -1.27 -5.97 9.32
CA GLU A 257 -1.34 -5.66 7.89
C GLU A 257 -0.92 -6.83 6.99
N LEU A 258 -0.18 -7.82 7.50
CA LEU A 258 0.10 -9.06 6.77
C LEU A 258 -1.19 -9.77 6.34
N MET A 259 -2.25 -9.69 7.15
CA MET A 259 -3.56 -10.29 6.84
C MET A 259 -4.22 -9.64 5.62
N LYS A 260 -3.95 -8.35 5.36
CA LYS A 260 -4.52 -7.58 4.26
C LYS A 260 -4.14 -8.14 2.88
N TYR A 261 -2.97 -8.76 2.76
CA TYR A 261 -2.51 -9.31 1.47
C TYR A 261 -3.38 -10.46 0.97
N ILE A 262 -4.00 -11.23 1.88
CA ILE A 262 -4.99 -12.26 1.55
C ILE A 262 -6.16 -11.61 0.80
N SER A 263 -6.70 -10.53 1.36
CA SER A 263 -7.82 -9.78 0.78
C SER A 263 -7.46 -9.10 -0.53
N LYS A 264 -6.24 -8.54 -0.62
CA LYS A 264 -5.73 -7.89 -1.84
C LYS A 264 -5.66 -8.86 -3.03
N SER A 265 -5.23 -10.10 -2.81
CA SER A 265 -5.19 -11.12 -3.87
C SER A 265 -6.58 -11.41 -4.42
N MET A 266 -7.58 -11.49 -3.53
CA MET A 266 -8.97 -11.76 -3.90
C MET A 266 -9.62 -10.54 -4.56
N GLN A 267 -9.31 -9.33 -4.12
CA GLN A 267 -9.72 -8.09 -4.77
C GLN A 267 -9.30 -8.07 -6.25
N LEU A 268 -8.08 -8.47 -6.58
CA LEU A 268 -7.60 -8.54 -7.96
C LEU A 268 -8.42 -9.54 -8.81
N VAL A 269 -8.75 -10.69 -8.25
CA VAL A 269 -9.61 -11.69 -8.91
C VAL A 269 -11.02 -11.15 -9.15
N VAL A 270 -11.58 -10.45 -8.16
CA VAL A 270 -12.89 -9.80 -8.28
C VAL A 270 -12.85 -8.74 -9.39
N ILE A 271 -11.83 -7.89 -9.43
CA ILE A 271 -11.66 -6.88 -10.50
C ILE A 271 -11.64 -7.53 -11.88
N ALA A 272 -10.91 -8.64 -12.04
CA ALA A 272 -10.76 -9.32 -13.32
C ALA A 272 -12.02 -10.08 -13.78
N LYS A 273 -12.78 -10.67 -12.86
CA LYS A 273 -13.90 -11.56 -13.21
C LYS A 273 -15.27 -10.91 -13.16
N ILE A 274 -15.50 -9.90 -12.32
CA ILE A 274 -16.83 -9.27 -12.21
C ILE A 274 -17.38 -8.70 -13.53
N PRO A 275 -16.57 -8.11 -14.43
CA PRO A 275 -17.08 -7.64 -15.71
C PRO A 275 -17.69 -8.73 -16.59
N THR A 276 -17.37 -10.01 -16.38
CA THR A 276 -17.85 -11.12 -17.22
C THR A 276 -19.16 -11.75 -16.72
N TYR A 277 -19.60 -11.43 -15.50
CA TYR A 277 -20.83 -11.97 -14.92
C TYR A 277 -22.02 -11.02 -15.14
N LYS A 278 -23.19 -11.60 -15.47
CA LYS A 278 -24.48 -10.90 -15.36
C LYS A 278 -24.72 -10.53 -13.89
N ASN A 279 -25.32 -9.36 -13.64
CA ASN A 279 -25.32 -8.69 -12.33
C ASN A 279 -25.61 -9.62 -11.14
N LEU A 280 -26.72 -10.38 -11.15
CA LEU A 280 -27.14 -11.22 -10.03
C LEU A 280 -26.21 -12.40 -9.71
N GLU A 281 -25.61 -13.04 -10.72
CA GLU A 281 -24.66 -14.15 -10.52
C GLU A 281 -23.34 -13.64 -9.95
N GLY A 282 -22.86 -12.50 -10.46
CA GLY A 282 -21.65 -11.85 -9.96
C GLY A 282 -21.78 -11.46 -8.48
N SER A 283 -22.93 -10.93 -8.09
CA SER A 283 -23.20 -10.50 -6.71
C SER A 283 -23.26 -11.67 -5.72
N ARG A 284 -23.84 -12.80 -6.10
CA ARG A 284 -23.82 -14.02 -5.26
C ARG A 284 -22.41 -14.58 -5.09
N ASN A 285 -21.60 -14.57 -6.15
CA ASN A 285 -20.21 -15.01 -6.08
C ASN A 285 -19.37 -14.12 -5.14
N ILE A 286 -19.59 -12.80 -5.16
CA ILE A 286 -18.92 -11.89 -4.23
C ILE A 286 -19.28 -12.21 -2.79
N VAL A 287 -20.56 -12.44 -2.50
CA VAL A 287 -20.99 -12.78 -1.14
C VAL A 287 -20.32 -14.08 -0.66
N LEU A 288 -20.22 -15.11 -1.51
CA LEU A 288 -19.51 -16.34 -1.19
C LEU A 288 -18.01 -16.09 -0.92
N ILE A 289 -17.35 -15.30 -1.76
CA ILE A 289 -15.94 -14.91 -1.58
C ILE A 289 -15.77 -14.17 -0.24
N MET A 290 -16.66 -13.24 0.09
CA MET A 290 -16.63 -12.51 1.35
C MET A 290 -16.78 -13.42 2.57
N LYS A 291 -17.69 -14.41 2.55
CA LYS A 291 -17.83 -15.39 3.64
C LYS A 291 -16.54 -16.19 3.83
N PHE A 292 -15.94 -16.64 2.74
CA PHE A 292 -14.70 -17.41 2.78
C PHE A 292 -13.53 -16.58 3.31
N ILE A 293 -13.39 -15.34 2.84
CA ILE A 293 -12.35 -14.42 3.31
C ILE A 293 -12.56 -14.04 4.77
N PHE A 294 -13.80 -13.82 5.21
CA PHE A 294 -14.11 -13.60 6.62
C PHE A 294 -13.59 -14.77 7.49
N LEU A 295 -13.86 -16.02 7.10
CA LEU A 295 -13.38 -17.18 7.84
C LEU A 295 -11.85 -17.28 7.86
N ILE A 296 -11.18 -17.01 6.74
CA ILE A 296 -9.71 -16.99 6.68
C ILE A 296 -9.14 -15.91 7.59
N LEU A 297 -9.65 -14.67 7.48
CA LEU A 297 -9.16 -13.55 8.30
C LEU A 297 -9.46 -13.74 9.78
N LEU A 298 -10.61 -14.34 10.11
CA LEU A 298 -10.94 -14.70 11.49
C LEU A 298 -9.96 -15.74 12.02
N PHE A 299 -9.69 -16.80 11.25
CA PHE A 299 -8.73 -17.83 11.63
C PHE A 299 -7.32 -17.26 11.81
N THR A 300 -6.82 -16.48 10.84
CA THR A 300 -5.48 -15.86 10.94
C THR A 300 -5.42 -14.83 12.07
N GLY A 301 -6.50 -14.09 12.31
CA GLY A 301 -6.61 -13.17 13.44
C GLY A 301 -6.51 -13.89 14.80
N ILE A 302 -7.20 -15.03 14.96
CA ILE A 302 -7.07 -15.87 16.16
C ILE A 302 -5.64 -16.39 16.34
N VAL A 303 -5.00 -16.83 15.25
CA VAL A 303 -3.58 -17.25 15.28
C VAL A 303 -2.69 -16.08 15.73
N PHE A 304 -2.90 -14.87 15.22
CA PHE A 304 -2.10 -13.70 15.59
C PHE A 304 -2.34 -13.25 17.02
N ILE A 305 -3.57 -13.34 17.53
CA ILE A 305 -3.85 -13.06 18.95
C ILE A 305 -3.17 -14.09 19.85
N LYS A 306 -3.26 -15.39 19.50
CA LYS A 306 -2.71 -16.48 20.33
C LYS A 306 -1.19 -16.54 20.31
N PHE A 307 -0.57 -16.31 19.15
CA PHE A 307 0.87 -16.44 18.94
C PHE A 307 1.59 -15.10 18.77
N GLY A 308 0.88 -13.97 18.86
CA GLY A 308 1.46 -12.63 18.65
C GLY A 308 2.58 -12.31 19.61
N LYS A 309 2.41 -12.60 20.90
CA LYS A 309 3.46 -12.39 21.92
C LYS A 309 4.77 -13.12 21.60
N PRO A 310 4.81 -14.46 21.44
CA PRO A 310 6.06 -15.16 21.12
C PRO A 310 6.63 -14.74 19.76
N LEU A 311 5.78 -14.46 18.76
CA LEU A 311 6.26 -13.99 17.45
C LEU A 311 6.89 -12.60 17.53
N ILE A 312 6.29 -11.66 18.27
CA ILE A 312 6.87 -10.31 18.44
C ILE A 312 8.21 -10.38 19.15
N VAL A 313 8.32 -11.15 20.24
CA VAL A 313 9.60 -11.32 20.95
C VAL A 313 10.64 -11.94 20.03
N PHE A 314 10.28 -13.01 19.32
CA PHE A 314 11.19 -13.68 18.40
C PHE A 314 11.62 -12.79 17.24
N MET A 315 10.75 -11.94 16.70
CA MET A 315 11.05 -11.16 15.50
C MET A 315 11.63 -9.78 15.83
N PHE A 316 11.05 -9.05 16.77
CA PHE A 316 11.37 -7.63 17.03
C PHE A 316 12.13 -7.37 18.33
N SER A 317 12.07 -8.29 19.31
CA SER A 317 12.60 -8.23 20.70
C SER A 317 11.54 -7.96 21.77
N GLU A 318 11.89 -8.23 23.04
CA GLU A 318 11.05 -7.98 24.21
C GLU A 318 10.68 -6.50 24.39
N LYS A 319 11.46 -5.57 23.83
CA LYS A 319 11.15 -4.13 23.90
C LYS A 319 9.85 -3.75 23.20
N PHE A 320 9.31 -4.62 22.35
CA PHE A 320 8.05 -4.42 21.61
C PHE A 320 6.90 -5.27 22.17
N LEU A 321 7.02 -5.83 23.37
CA LEU A 321 6.02 -6.75 23.91
C LEU A 321 4.61 -6.16 23.95
N ASP A 322 4.50 -4.87 24.24
CA ASP A 322 3.22 -4.15 24.36
C ASP A 322 2.45 -4.10 23.03
N SER A 323 3.14 -4.25 21.89
CA SER A 323 2.49 -4.39 20.58
C SER A 323 1.55 -5.58 20.51
N SER A 324 1.77 -6.62 21.33
CA SER A 324 0.93 -7.83 21.34
C SER A 324 -0.49 -7.55 21.83
N LEU A 325 -0.67 -6.62 22.77
CA LEU A 325 -1.99 -6.21 23.23
C LEU A 325 -2.74 -5.44 22.13
N LEU A 326 -2.03 -4.58 21.41
CA LEU A 326 -2.59 -3.76 20.33
C LEU A 326 -3.10 -4.61 19.16
N ILE A 327 -2.46 -5.74 18.88
CA ILE A 327 -2.93 -6.71 17.89
C ILE A 327 -4.37 -7.15 18.18
N ILE A 328 -4.72 -7.37 19.46
CA ILE A 328 -6.07 -7.80 19.87
C ILE A 328 -7.12 -6.77 19.42
N TYR A 329 -6.81 -5.48 19.59
CA TYR A 329 -7.70 -4.39 19.23
C TYR A 329 -7.72 -4.07 17.73
N LEU A 330 -6.62 -4.33 17.01
CA LEU A 330 -6.50 -4.10 15.56
C LEU A 330 -7.08 -5.22 14.69
N VAL A 331 -7.08 -6.47 15.18
CA VAL A 331 -7.57 -7.64 14.41
C VAL A 331 -9.03 -7.50 13.95
N PRO A 332 -9.99 -7.04 14.77
CA PRO A 332 -11.35 -6.79 14.29
C PRO A 332 -11.38 -5.81 13.10
N GLY A 333 -10.62 -4.72 13.21
CA GLY A 333 -10.46 -3.72 12.16
C GLY A 333 -9.91 -4.29 10.86
N ILE A 334 -8.83 -5.07 10.92
CA ILE A 334 -8.21 -5.63 9.71
C ILE A 334 -9.11 -6.66 9.01
N ILE A 335 -9.98 -7.36 9.75
CA ILE A 335 -11.01 -8.22 9.17
C ILE A 335 -11.97 -7.38 8.32
N PHE A 336 -12.51 -6.29 8.88
CA PHE A 336 -13.41 -5.39 8.15
C PHE A 336 -12.71 -4.68 6.98
N LEU A 337 -11.46 -4.29 7.15
CA LEU A 337 -10.65 -3.74 6.07
C LEU A 337 -10.47 -4.76 4.94
N GLY A 338 -10.19 -6.02 5.27
CA GLY A 338 -10.06 -7.07 4.27
C GLY A 338 -11.35 -7.29 3.49
N LEU A 339 -12.49 -7.31 4.18
CA LEU A 339 -13.80 -7.41 3.52
C LEU A 339 -14.11 -6.20 2.65
N SER A 340 -13.86 -4.98 3.15
CA SER A 340 -14.07 -3.74 2.39
C SER A 340 -13.16 -3.69 1.15
N GLN A 341 -11.94 -4.22 1.25
CA GLN A 341 -11.01 -4.33 0.13
C GLN A 341 -11.51 -5.28 -0.97
N VAL A 342 -12.13 -6.40 -0.62
CA VAL A 342 -12.72 -7.32 -1.60
C VAL A 342 -13.91 -6.65 -2.30
N MET A 343 -14.77 -5.98 -1.54
CA MET A 343 -15.93 -5.27 -2.09
C MET A 343 -15.53 -4.08 -2.95
N SER A 344 -14.45 -3.37 -2.62
CA SER A 344 -13.96 -2.28 -3.46
C SER A 344 -13.49 -2.79 -4.82
N GLY A 345 -13.06 -4.05 -4.94
CA GLY A 345 -12.82 -4.70 -6.23
C GLY A 345 -14.06 -4.74 -7.13
N TYR A 346 -15.25 -4.99 -6.56
CA TYR A 346 -16.52 -4.91 -7.30
C TYR A 346 -16.84 -3.47 -7.71
N LEU A 347 -16.64 -2.49 -6.80
CA LEU A 347 -16.88 -1.08 -7.12
C LEU A 347 -15.96 -0.62 -8.27
N ILE A 348 -14.69 -0.99 -8.23
CA ILE A 348 -13.71 -0.68 -9.28
C ILE A 348 -14.12 -1.33 -10.60
N ALA A 349 -14.46 -2.62 -10.60
CA ALA A 349 -14.89 -3.35 -11.79
C ALA A 349 -16.15 -2.75 -12.46
N ARG A 350 -17.02 -2.11 -11.68
CA ARG A 350 -18.25 -1.46 -12.14
C ARG A 350 -18.09 0.05 -12.41
N GLY A 351 -16.89 0.61 -12.28
CA GLY A 351 -16.63 2.05 -12.48
C GLY A 351 -17.19 2.94 -11.36
N LEU A 352 -17.46 2.38 -10.18
CA LEU A 352 -18.08 3.05 -9.02
C LEU A 352 -17.05 3.51 -7.98
N VAL A 353 -15.83 3.86 -8.43
CA VAL A 353 -14.68 4.24 -7.56
C VAL A 353 -15.02 5.40 -6.61
N LYS A 354 -15.94 6.29 -6.99
CA LYS A 354 -16.39 7.42 -6.14
C LYS A 354 -16.97 6.97 -4.79
N ILE A 355 -17.63 5.81 -4.74
CA ILE A 355 -18.17 5.28 -3.48
C ILE A 355 -17.04 4.82 -2.55
N PHE A 356 -15.97 4.24 -3.13
CA PHE A 356 -14.79 3.83 -2.36
C PHE A 356 -13.99 5.04 -1.85
N ILE A 357 -13.92 6.12 -2.64
CA ILE A 357 -13.38 7.42 -2.20
C ILE A 357 -14.16 7.95 -1.00
N LEU A 358 -15.50 7.97 -1.09
CA LEU A 358 -16.37 8.46 -0.01
C LEU A 358 -16.20 7.63 1.26
N SER A 359 -16.17 6.30 1.16
CA SER A 359 -16.02 5.43 2.33
C SER A 359 -14.69 5.66 3.05
N ASN A 360 -13.59 5.81 2.30
CA ASN A 360 -12.28 6.10 2.88
C ASN A 360 -12.20 7.51 3.45
N LEU A 361 -12.85 8.51 2.84
CA LEU A 361 -12.91 9.86 3.40
C LEU A 361 -13.65 9.86 4.74
N CYS A 362 -14.82 9.21 4.83
CA CYS A 362 -15.56 9.08 6.08
C CYS A 362 -14.76 8.33 7.15
N ALA A 363 -14.09 7.24 6.78
CA ALA A 363 -13.23 6.49 7.68
C ALA A 363 -12.06 7.33 8.18
N LEU A 364 -11.41 8.10 7.30
CA LEU A 364 -10.31 8.99 7.65
C LEU A 364 -10.75 10.05 8.67
N LEU A 365 -11.86 10.74 8.40
CA LEU A 365 -12.39 11.77 9.29
C LEU A 365 -12.77 11.19 10.65
N LEU A 366 -13.41 10.01 10.65
CA LEU A 366 -13.77 9.32 11.88
C LEU A 366 -12.54 8.88 12.67
N ASN A 367 -11.53 8.32 12.00
CA ASN A 367 -10.27 7.90 12.61
C ASN A 367 -9.56 9.08 13.29
N VAL A 368 -9.34 10.16 12.55
CA VAL A 368 -8.68 11.38 13.07
C VAL A 368 -9.45 11.97 14.25
N LEU A 369 -10.79 12.03 14.16
CA LEU A 369 -11.62 12.56 15.24
C LEU A 369 -11.52 11.70 16.51
N LEU A 370 -11.64 10.38 16.38
CA LEU A 370 -11.54 9.47 17.52
C LEU A 370 -10.13 9.46 18.11
N ASP A 371 -9.10 9.52 17.27
CA ASP A 371 -7.71 9.55 17.72
C ASP A 371 -7.40 10.81 18.52
N ILE A 372 -7.79 11.99 18.03
CA ILE A 372 -7.58 13.26 18.74
C ILE A 372 -8.30 13.28 20.10
N ILE A 373 -9.51 12.69 20.17
CA ILE A 373 -10.31 12.68 21.40
C ILE A 373 -9.79 11.66 22.41
N TYR A 374 -9.47 10.43 21.97
CA TYR A 374 -9.27 9.30 22.86
C TYR A 374 -7.82 8.89 23.09
N ILE A 375 -6.88 9.21 22.20
CA ILE A 375 -5.44 8.91 22.42
C ILE A 375 -4.89 9.60 23.68
N PRO A 376 -5.22 10.87 23.98
CA PRO A 376 -4.74 11.50 25.22
C PRO A 376 -5.22 10.83 26.51
N ILE A 377 -6.29 10.01 26.44
CA ILE A 377 -6.96 9.40 27.60
C ILE A 377 -6.62 7.92 27.72
N TYR A 378 -6.66 7.17 26.61
CA TYR A 378 -6.49 5.72 26.58
C TYR A 378 -5.26 5.26 25.75
N GLU A 379 -4.39 6.20 25.39
CA GLU A 379 -3.10 5.96 24.76
C GLU A 379 -3.17 5.06 23.52
N LEU A 380 -2.26 4.08 23.40
CA LEU A 380 -2.15 3.18 22.24
C LEU A 380 -3.38 2.28 22.02
N THR A 381 -4.12 2.00 23.09
CA THR A 381 -5.34 1.21 23.00
C THR A 381 -6.42 2.00 22.25
N ALA A 382 -6.53 3.31 22.50
CA ALA A 382 -7.43 4.17 21.73
C ALA A 382 -7.06 4.20 20.25
N ALA A 383 -5.79 4.41 19.89
CA ALA A 383 -5.35 4.42 18.49
C ALA A 383 -5.76 3.13 17.75
N SER A 384 -5.60 1.99 18.42
CA SER A 384 -5.96 0.68 17.86
C SER A 384 -7.48 0.51 17.67
N ILE A 385 -8.27 0.94 18.65
CA ILE A 385 -9.75 0.85 18.61
C ILE A 385 -10.33 1.82 17.58
N SER A 386 -9.87 3.08 17.56
CA SER A 386 -10.26 4.10 16.59
C SER A 386 -10.02 3.64 15.15
N THR A 387 -8.87 3.01 14.91
CA THR A 387 -8.53 2.41 13.61
C THR A 387 -9.48 1.28 13.23
N SER A 388 -9.81 0.39 14.17
CA SER A 388 -10.80 -0.66 13.94
C SER A 388 -12.20 -0.13 13.65
N ILE A 389 -12.63 0.92 14.36
CA ILE A 389 -13.92 1.60 14.14
C ILE A 389 -13.96 2.26 12.75
N ALA A 390 -12.87 2.91 12.34
CA ALA A 390 -12.77 3.54 11.03
C ALA A 390 -12.86 2.52 9.88
N TYR A 391 -12.16 1.39 9.99
CA TYR A 391 -12.25 0.30 9.01
C TYR A 391 -13.66 -0.30 8.96
N PHE A 392 -14.30 -0.48 10.11
CA PHE A 392 -15.68 -0.92 10.19
C PHE A 392 -16.64 0.07 9.51
N ALA A 393 -16.48 1.38 9.74
CA ALA A 393 -17.28 2.41 9.09
C ALA A 393 -17.13 2.37 7.56
N SER A 394 -15.90 2.28 7.04
CA SER A 394 -15.66 2.11 5.60
C SER A 394 -16.37 0.87 5.05
N PHE A 395 -16.26 -0.26 5.75
CA PHE A 395 -16.94 -1.50 5.38
C PHE A 395 -18.46 -1.35 5.33
N ILE A 396 -19.08 -0.74 6.34
CA ILE A 396 -20.54 -0.54 6.40
C ILE A 396 -21.04 0.35 5.25
N ILE A 397 -20.31 1.41 4.91
CA ILE A 397 -20.67 2.29 3.78
C ILE A 397 -20.69 1.51 2.47
N ILE A 398 -19.62 0.74 2.19
CA ILE A 398 -19.50 -0.06 0.97
C ILE A 398 -20.55 -1.18 0.95
N LEU A 399 -20.76 -1.87 2.08
CA LEU A 399 -21.73 -2.94 2.22
C LEU A 399 -23.16 -2.45 1.98
N THR A 400 -23.53 -1.33 2.60
CA THR A 400 -24.86 -0.73 2.46
C THR A 400 -25.12 -0.34 1.01
N TYR A 401 -24.13 0.28 0.35
CA TYR A 401 -24.26 0.63 -1.05
C TYR A 401 -24.43 -0.61 -1.93
N PHE A 402 -23.63 -1.66 -1.71
CA PHE A 402 -23.71 -2.91 -2.45
C PHE A 402 -25.06 -3.61 -2.29
N LEU A 403 -25.55 -3.76 -1.06
CA LEU A 403 -26.85 -4.38 -0.77
C LEU A 403 -27.99 -3.63 -1.47
N ARG A 404 -27.99 -2.30 -1.41
CA ARG A 404 -29.00 -1.47 -2.08
C ARG A 404 -28.92 -1.58 -3.60
N LYS A 405 -27.71 -1.53 -4.16
CA LYS A 405 -27.48 -1.57 -5.61
C LYS A 405 -27.92 -2.91 -6.21
N GLU A 406 -27.62 -4.00 -5.52
CA GLU A 406 -27.91 -5.37 -5.96
C GLU A 406 -29.25 -5.91 -5.45
N LYS A 407 -29.99 -5.10 -4.67
CA LYS A 407 -31.28 -5.48 -4.04
C LYS A 407 -31.18 -6.77 -3.23
N LEU A 408 -30.11 -6.89 -2.45
CA LEU A 408 -29.84 -8.03 -1.58
C LEU A 408 -30.15 -7.67 -0.12
N GLU A 409 -30.47 -8.69 0.67
CA GLU A 409 -30.62 -8.58 2.12
C GLU A 409 -29.35 -9.00 2.86
N LEU A 410 -29.18 -8.52 4.09
CA LEU A 410 -28.11 -8.96 5.00
C LEU A 410 -28.13 -10.48 5.24
N SER A 411 -29.30 -11.10 5.16
CA SER A 411 -29.52 -12.55 5.34
C SER A 411 -28.73 -13.43 4.36
N VAL A 412 -28.24 -12.86 3.25
CA VAL A 412 -27.43 -13.57 2.25
C VAL A 412 -26.03 -13.87 2.78
N PHE A 413 -25.53 -13.09 3.75
CA PHE A 413 -24.22 -13.28 4.38
C PHE A 413 -24.22 -14.38 5.45
N LEU A 414 -25.38 -14.83 5.93
CA LEU A 414 -25.46 -15.95 6.88
C LEU A 414 -24.96 -17.25 6.25
N PRO A 415 -24.17 -18.08 6.96
CA PRO A 415 -23.71 -19.37 6.45
C PRO A 415 -24.90 -20.26 6.09
N ARG A 416 -24.94 -20.78 4.85
CA ARG A 416 -25.97 -21.72 4.40
C ARG A 416 -25.35 -23.09 4.13
N ARG A 417 -26.13 -24.16 4.29
CA ARG A 417 -25.69 -25.54 3.96
C ARG A 417 -25.25 -25.68 2.50
N SER A 418 -25.79 -24.87 1.60
CA SER A 418 -25.38 -24.78 0.19
C SER A 418 -23.92 -24.33 0.02
N ASP A 419 -23.43 -23.46 0.90
CA ASP A 419 -22.10 -22.87 0.79
C ASP A 419 -21.04 -23.95 1.01
N VAL A 420 -21.27 -24.86 1.96
CA VAL A 420 -20.40 -26.02 2.23
C VAL A 420 -20.35 -26.97 1.02
N LYS A 421 -21.46 -27.17 0.30
CA LYS A 421 -21.49 -28.01 -0.91
C LYS A 421 -20.67 -27.38 -2.05
N ILE A 422 -20.79 -26.07 -2.24
CA ILE A 422 -20.02 -25.32 -3.25
C ILE A 422 -18.52 -25.40 -2.93
N ILE A 423 -18.15 -25.17 -1.67
CA ILE A 423 -16.76 -25.25 -1.22
C ILE A 423 -16.21 -26.67 -1.38
N LYS A 424 -16.93 -27.70 -0.94
CA LYS A 424 -16.53 -29.11 -1.15
C LYS A 424 -16.38 -29.45 -2.63
N GLY A 425 -17.25 -28.95 -3.50
CA GLY A 425 -17.17 -29.14 -4.96
C GLY A 425 -15.94 -28.49 -5.61
N LEU A 426 -15.41 -27.40 -5.03
CA LEU A 426 -14.17 -26.77 -5.49
C LEU A 426 -12.93 -27.59 -5.16
N PHE A 427 -12.93 -28.28 -4.01
CA PHE A 427 -11.82 -29.14 -3.57
C PHE A 427 -11.97 -30.59 -4.04
N SER A 428 -13.16 -31.03 -4.46
CA SER A 428 -13.40 -32.39 -4.96
C SER A 428 -13.10 -32.56 -6.46
N ARG A 429 -12.29 -31.69 -7.08
CA ARG A 429 -11.79 -31.90 -8.44
C ARG A 429 -10.68 -32.97 -8.46
N ASN A 430 -11.09 -34.20 -8.15
CA ASN A 430 -10.73 -35.36 -8.94
C ASN A 430 -11.98 -35.74 -9.75
N ASN A 431 -11.97 -35.41 -11.05
CA ASN A 431 -12.31 -36.32 -12.16
C ASN A 431 -12.84 -35.58 -13.40
N LYS A 432 -12.03 -35.70 -14.47
CA LYS A 432 -12.24 -35.46 -15.90
C LYS A 432 -12.14 -34.03 -16.41
#